data_AF-G3AIG4-F1
#
_entry.id   AF-G3AIG4-F1
#
_cell.length_a   1.000
_cell.length_b   1.000
_cell.length_c   1.000
_cell.angle_alpha   90.00
_cell.angle_beta   90.00
_cell.angle_gamma   90.00
#
_symmetry.space_group_name_H-M   'P 1'
#
loop_
_entity.id
_entity.type
_entity.pdbx_description
1 polymer ?
#
loop_
_entity_poly.entity_id
_entity_poly.type
_entity_poly.pdbx_seq_one_letter_code
_entity_poly.pdbx_strand_id
1 'polypeptide(L)'
;MLFYAIGILLLTHAGYSAFEHHKLASHTIHSALPLDIIVETIVATVIIVFGSITSIKNSPALTLDNEVVTMDSQYLKPIRATDASQLDQIVGVSEYDRFDNRIEFVDVIAKRREYAEWIKEQE
;
A
#
# COMPACT_ATOMS: atom_id res chain seq x y z
N MET A 1 5.36 4.42 7.64
CA MET A 1 5.99 5.66 7.11
C MET A 1 7.09 6.22 8.01
N LEU A 2 6.85 6.48 9.30
CA LEU A 2 7.87 7.04 10.20
C LEU A 2 9.19 6.26 10.23
N PHE A 3 9.13 4.93 10.42
CA PHE A 3 10.32 4.08 10.42
C PHE A 3 11.09 4.09 9.10
N TYR A 4 10.40 4.20 7.96
CA TYR A 4 11.06 4.36 6.67
C TYR A 4 11.81 5.68 6.57
N ALA A 5 11.18 6.79 6.99
CA ALA A 5 11.81 8.09 6.94
C ALA A 5 13.08 8.14 7.81
N ILE A 6 13.00 7.65 9.05
CA ILE A 6 14.13 7.60 9.97
C ILE A 6 15.22 6.66 9.44
N GLY A 7 14.85 5.46 9.00
CA GLY A 7 15.79 4.46 8.49
C GLY A 7 16.53 4.92 7.24
N ILE A 8 15.82 5.54 6.28
CA ILE A 8 16.41 6.09 5.06
C ILE A 8 17.36 7.25 5.39
N LEU A 9 16.96 8.14 6.30
CA LEU A 9 17.81 9.26 6.74
C LEU A 9 19.11 8.75 7.38
N LEU A 10 19.02 7.79 8.30
CA LEU A 10 20.20 7.19 8.95
C LEU A 10 21.08 6.44 7.93
N LEU A 11 20.49 5.69 7.01
CA LEU A 11 21.24 4.97 5.98
C LEU A 11 21.96 5.94 5.03
N THR A 12 21.31 7.04 4.68
CA THR A 12 21.90 8.10 3.84
C THR A 12 23.05 8.79 4.58
N HIS A 13 22.87 9.05 5.89
CA HIS A 13 23.93 9.61 6.74
C HIS A 13 25.15 8.68 6.80
N ALA A 14 24.96 7.41 7.16
CA ALA A 14 26.03 6.42 7.22
C ALA A 14 26.70 6.22 5.85
N GLY A 15 25.93 6.26 4.76
CA GLY A 15 26.45 6.22 3.39
C GLY A 15 27.32 7.42 3.04
N TYR A 16 26.94 8.62 3.47
CA TYR A 16 27.74 9.83 3.30
C TYR A 16 29.03 9.76 4.12
N SER A 17 28.96 9.34 5.40
CA SER A 17 30.14 9.13 6.25
C SER A 17 31.10 8.10 5.67
N ALA A 18 30.57 7.00 5.12
CA ALA A 18 31.39 6.00 4.42
C ALA A 18 32.07 6.57 3.17
N PHE A 19 31.37 7.41 2.41
CA PHE A 19 31.92 8.09 1.23
C PHE A 19 33.08 9.02 1.60
N GLU A 20 32.89 9.88 2.61
CA GLU A 20 33.96 10.76 3.10
C GLU A 20 35.15 9.98 3.65
N HIS A 21 34.89 8.92 4.44
CA HIS A 21 35.93 8.05 4.97
C HIS A 21 36.71 7.37 3.84
N HIS A 22 36.03 6.84 2.82
CA HIS A 22 36.69 6.20 1.68
C HIS A 22 37.53 7.20 0.87
N LYS A 23 37.03 8.43 0.70
CA LYS A 23 37.76 9.52 0.02
C LYS A 23 39.01 9.94 0.80
N LEU A 24 39.00 9.93 2.12
CA LEU A 24 40.19 10.23 2.95
C LEU A 24 41.13 9.02 3.08
N ALA A 25 40.57 7.82 3.20
CA ALA A 25 41.30 6.56 3.30
C ALA A 25 42.12 6.26 2.05
N SER A 26 41.67 6.70 0.86
CA SER A 26 42.47 6.60 -0.37
C SER A 26 43.79 7.39 -0.31
N HIS A 27 43.90 8.36 0.59
CA HIS A 27 45.09 9.17 0.81
C HIS A 27 45.87 8.80 2.08
N THR A 28 45.45 7.77 2.84
CA THR A 28 46.09 7.35 4.09
C THR A 28 46.32 5.83 4.14
N ILE A 29 47.21 5.37 5.02
CA ILE A 29 47.60 3.94 5.13
C ILE A 29 46.55 3.12 5.91
N HIS A 30 45.59 3.78 6.56
CA HIS A 30 44.54 3.15 7.36
C HIS A 30 43.22 3.15 6.60
N SER A 31 42.90 2.01 5.97
CA SER A 31 41.75 1.84 5.09
C SER A 31 40.59 1.05 5.70
N ALA A 32 40.74 0.57 6.94
CA ALA A 32 39.68 -0.17 7.63
C ALA A 32 38.49 0.75 7.95
N LEU A 33 37.27 0.24 7.76
CA LEU A 33 36.07 1.00 8.03
C LEU A 33 35.86 1.15 9.55
N PRO A 34 35.59 2.36 10.07
CA PRO A 34 35.29 2.57 11.48
C PRO A 34 34.07 1.76 11.92
N LEU A 35 34.13 1.24 13.15
CA LEU A 35 33.06 0.44 13.73
C LEU A 35 31.73 1.22 13.82
N ASP A 36 31.80 2.53 14.04
CA ASP A 36 30.64 3.42 14.12
C ASP A 36 29.78 3.37 12.84
N ILE A 37 30.41 3.55 11.66
CA ILE A 37 29.74 3.49 10.36
C ILE A 37 29.08 2.12 10.12
N ILE A 38 29.74 1.04 10.56
CA ILE A 38 29.20 -0.32 10.47
C ILE A 38 27.94 -0.46 11.32
N VAL A 39 27.99 -0.02 12.59
CA VAL A 39 26.86 -0.10 13.52
C VAL A 39 25.69 0.78 13.04
N GLU A 40 25.94 2.02 12.61
CA GLU A 40 24.90 2.91 12.06
C GLU A 40 24.19 2.27 10.86
N THR A 41 24.94 1.66 9.95
CA THR A 41 24.38 0.98 8.76
C THR A 41 23.51 -0.22 9.15
N ILE A 42 23.95 -1.02 10.11
CA ILE A 42 23.19 -2.18 10.62
C ILE A 42 21.89 -1.69 11.29
N VAL A 43 21.99 -0.68 12.17
CA VAL A 43 20.83 -0.11 12.87
C VAL A 43 19.82 0.47 11.88
N ALA A 44 20.29 1.25 10.90
CA ALA A 44 19.43 1.80 9.85
C ALA A 44 18.71 0.70 9.05
N THR A 45 19.43 -0.37 8.70
CA THR A 45 18.86 -1.53 7.98
C THR A 45 17.77 -2.22 8.81
N VAL A 46 18.02 -2.46 10.11
CA VAL A 46 17.03 -3.07 11.02
C VAL A 46 15.78 -2.21 11.12
N ILE A 47 15.93 -0.88 11.22
CA ILE A 47 14.80 0.06 11.28
C ILE A 47 13.96 0.00 9.99
N ILE A 48 14.59 -0.07 8.81
CA ILE A 48 13.88 -0.18 7.53
C ILE A 48 13.13 -1.51 7.43
N VAL A 49 13.75 -2.62 7.83
CA VAL A 49 13.11 -3.95 7.84
C VAL A 49 11.91 -3.96 8.78
N PHE A 50 12.05 -3.39 9.98
CA PHE A 50 10.95 -3.24 10.93
C PHE A 50 9.83 -2.35 10.37
N GLY A 51 10.19 -1.24 9.73
CA GLY A 51 9.26 -0.37 9.00
C GLY A 51 8.49 -1.13 7.92
N SER A 52 9.14 -2.08 7.24
CA SER A 52 8.53 -2.89 6.19
C SER A 52 7.51 -3.88 6.72
N ILE A 53 7.84 -4.58 7.81
CA ILE A 53 6.91 -5.53 8.45
C ILE A 53 5.68 -4.78 8.99
N THR A 54 5.88 -3.65 9.65
CA THR A 54 4.78 -2.87 10.25
C THR A 54 3.90 -2.16 9.23
N SER A 55 4.41 -1.95 8.01
CA SER A 55 3.66 -1.33 6.92
C SER A 55 2.66 -2.28 6.25
N ILE A 56 2.82 -3.59 6.43
CA ILE A 56 1.89 -4.58 5.89
C ILE A 56 0.65 -4.57 6.79
N LYS A 57 -0.44 -3.99 6.30
CA LYS A 57 -1.78 -4.06 6.91
C LYS A 57 -2.80 -4.04 5.79
N ASN A 58 -3.87 -4.82 5.93
CA ASN A 58 -4.99 -4.74 5.00
C ASN A 58 -5.73 -3.42 5.18
N SER A 59 -6.01 -2.73 4.08
CA SER A 59 -6.84 -1.52 4.09
C SER A 59 -8.31 -1.88 4.19
N PRO A 60 -9.12 -1.12 4.95
CA PRO A 60 -10.57 -1.27 4.91
C PRO A 60 -11.10 -0.93 3.50
N ALA A 61 -12.19 -1.58 3.12
CA ALA A 61 -12.93 -1.27 1.91
C ALA A 61 -14.19 -0.46 2.27
N LEU A 62 -14.70 0.29 1.29
CA LEU A 62 -15.99 0.96 1.39
C LEU A 62 -17.01 0.21 0.54
N THR A 63 -18.17 -0.09 1.13
CA THR A 63 -19.33 -0.62 0.41
C THR A 63 -19.95 0.48 -0.46
N LEU A 64 -20.77 0.10 -1.44
CA LEU A 64 -21.56 1.03 -2.27
C LEU A 64 -22.45 1.98 -1.43
N ASP A 65 -22.90 1.54 -0.25
CA ASP A 65 -23.66 2.33 0.72
C ASP A 65 -22.78 3.17 1.65
N ASN A 66 -21.50 3.33 1.32
CA ASN A 66 -20.52 4.14 2.04
C ASN A 66 -20.24 3.65 3.48
N GLU A 67 -20.50 2.38 3.75
CA GLU A 67 -20.14 1.69 4.99
C GLU A 67 -18.71 1.17 4.94
N VAL A 68 -17.99 1.25 6.07
CA VAL A 68 -16.60 0.77 6.18
C VAL A 68 -16.62 -0.70 6.57
N VAL A 69 -16.09 -1.54 5.67
CA VAL A 69 -15.99 -2.99 5.87
C VAL A 69 -14.53 -3.37 6.02
N THR A 70 -14.23 -4.09 7.10
CA THR A 70 -12.90 -4.63 7.38
C THR A 70 -12.88 -6.13 7.14
N MET A 71 -11.79 -6.64 6.57
CA MET A 71 -11.52 -8.08 6.54
C MET A 71 -11.09 -8.59 7.91
N ASP A 72 -11.41 -9.85 8.21
CA ASP A 72 -10.92 -10.53 9.42
C ASP A 72 -9.39 -10.70 9.42
N SER A 73 -8.76 -10.81 8.25
CA SER A 73 -7.32 -10.94 8.15
C SER A 73 -6.63 -9.57 8.27
N GLN A 74 -5.81 -9.42 9.31
CA GLN A 74 -5.13 -8.14 9.60
C GLN A 74 -4.04 -7.77 8.57
N TYR A 75 -3.40 -8.75 7.94
CA TYR A 75 -2.17 -8.54 7.14
C TYR A 75 -2.33 -8.83 5.65
N LEU A 76 -2.64 -10.07 5.27
CA LEU A 76 -2.75 -10.51 3.87
C LEU A 76 -4.14 -11.03 3.59
N LYS A 77 -4.56 -10.96 2.32
CA LYS A 77 -5.80 -11.58 1.86
C LYS A 77 -5.69 -13.11 1.91
N PRO A 78 -6.78 -13.83 2.22
CA PRO A 78 -6.81 -15.28 2.18
C PRO A 78 -6.61 -15.79 0.74
N ILE A 79 -5.96 -16.95 0.60
CA ILE A 79 -5.67 -17.56 -0.71
C ILE A 79 -6.87 -18.36 -1.24
N ARG A 80 -7.70 -18.88 -0.33
CA ARG A 80 -8.87 -19.67 -0.70
C ARG A 80 -9.90 -18.78 -1.38
N ALA A 81 -10.27 -19.12 -2.61
CA ALA A 81 -11.16 -18.31 -3.44
C ALA A 81 -12.52 -18.00 -2.77
N THR A 82 -13.05 -18.92 -1.97
CA THR A 82 -14.30 -18.70 -1.22
C THR A 82 -14.17 -17.58 -0.19
N ASP A 83 -13.01 -17.45 0.46
CA ASP A 83 -12.79 -16.45 1.50
C ASP A 83 -12.29 -15.14 0.90
N ALA A 84 -11.54 -15.21 -0.20
CA ALA A 84 -11.06 -14.04 -0.93
C ALA A 84 -12.23 -13.24 -1.52
N SER A 85 -13.24 -13.93 -2.05
CA SER A 85 -14.43 -13.31 -2.66
C SER A 85 -15.47 -12.81 -1.66
N GLN A 86 -15.39 -13.19 -0.38
CA GLN A 86 -16.33 -12.72 0.65
C GLN A 86 -16.30 -11.20 0.81
N LEU A 87 -15.10 -10.59 0.80
CA LEU A 87 -15.01 -9.14 0.92
C LEU A 87 -15.69 -8.46 -0.27
N ASP A 88 -15.42 -8.94 -1.48
CA ASP A 88 -15.98 -8.35 -2.70
C ASP A 88 -17.51 -8.47 -2.69
N GLN A 89 -18.05 -9.61 -2.24
CA GLN A 89 -19.48 -9.80 -2.04
C GLN A 89 -20.08 -8.83 -1.01
N ILE A 90 -19.40 -8.61 0.13
CA ILE A 90 -19.88 -7.68 1.16
C ILE A 90 -19.83 -6.23 0.66
N VAL A 91 -18.80 -5.88 -0.11
CA VAL A 91 -18.67 -4.56 -0.76
C VAL A 91 -19.72 -4.38 -1.88
N GLY A 92 -20.29 -5.48 -2.37
CA GLY A 92 -21.30 -5.49 -3.43
C GLY A 92 -20.68 -5.44 -4.83
N VAL A 93 -19.44 -5.92 -4.98
CA VAL A 93 -18.71 -5.94 -6.25
C VAL A 93 -18.42 -7.39 -6.63
N SER A 94 -18.58 -7.72 -7.92
CA SER A 94 -18.18 -9.00 -8.48
C SER A 94 -16.97 -8.83 -9.39
N GLU A 95 -16.04 -9.79 -9.39
CA GLU A 95 -14.99 -9.87 -10.42
C GLU A 95 -15.59 -10.00 -11.84
N TYR A 96 -16.83 -10.49 -11.92
CA TYR A 96 -17.58 -10.68 -13.15
C TYR A 96 -18.59 -9.56 -13.43
N ASP A 97 -18.52 -8.42 -12.73
CA ASP A 97 -19.45 -7.29 -12.88
C ASP A 97 -19.65 -6.85 -14.33
N ARG A 98 -18.61 -6.92 -15.16
CA ARG A 98 -18.70 -6.56 -16.58
C ARG A 98 -19.62 -7.52 -17.35
N PHE A 99 -19.61 -8.80 -17.03
CA PHE A 99 -20.45 -9.82 -17.66
C PHE A 99 -21.87 -9.80 -17.08
N ASP A 100 -22.00 -9.58 -15.78
CA ASP A 100 -23.29 -9.55 -15.09
C ASP A 100 -24.10 -8.30 -15.48
N ASN A 101 -23.47 -7.12 -15.46
CA ASN A 101 -24.15 -5.86 -15.76
C ASN A 101 -24.31 -5.58 -17.26
N ARG A 102 -23.60 -6.32 -18.13
CA ARG A 102 -23.67 -6.21 -19.60
C ARG A 102 -23.67 -4.75 -20.09
N ILE A 103 -22.71 -3.97 -19.62
CA ILE A 103 -22.62 -2.52 -19.83
C ILE A 103 -22.70 -2.14 -21.32
N GLU A 104 -22.19 -3.02 -22.20
CA GLU A 104 -22.19 -2.84 -23.65
C GLU A 104 -23.58 -2.89 -24.29
N PHE A 105 -24.58 -3.47 -23.60
CA PHE A 105 -25.95 -3.66 -24.10
C PHE A 105 -26.98 -2.81 -23.34
N VAL A 106 -26.54 -1.81 -22.57
CA VAL A 106 -27.44 -0.94 -21.81
C VAL A 106 -28.24 -0.05 -22.78
N ASP A 107 -29.57 -0.07 -22.63
CA ASP A 107 -30.43 0.88 -23.33
C ASP A 107 -30.30 2.28 -22.72
N VAL A 108 -29.49 3.10 -23.39
CA VAL A 108 -29.21 4.47 -22.99
C VAL A 108 -30.47 5.35 -23.04
N ILE A 109 -31.40 5.10 -23.96
CA ILE A 109 -32.62 5.91 -24.10
C ILE A 109 -33.56 5.61 -22.93
N ALA A 110 -33.74 4.34 -22.60
CA ALA A 110 -34.54 3.93 -21.44
C ALA A 110 -33.97 4.51 -20.13
N LYS A 111 -32.66 4.42 -19.90
CA LYS A 111 -32.01 4.99 -18.69
C LYS A 111 -32.18 6.49 -18.56
N ARG A 112 -32.12 7.23 -19.67
CA ARG A 112 -32.38 8.68 -19.67
C ARG A 112 -33.82 9.01 -19.32
N ARG A 113 -34.78 8.19 -19.78
CA ARG A 113 -36.20 8.37 -19.42
C ARG A 113 -36.43 8.10 -17.94
N GLU A 114 -35.92 6.98 -17.41
CA GLU A 114 -35.99 6.63 -15.98
C GLU A 114 -35.45 7.77 -15.10
N TYR A 115 -34.28 8.30 -15.45
CA TYR A 115 -33.69 9.42 -14.72
C TYR A 115 -34.54 10.69 -14.77
N ALA A 116 -35.13 11.00 -15.94
CA ALA A 116 -36.01 12.16 -16.09
C ALA A 116 -37.34 12.01 -15.33
N GLU A 117 -37.84 10.79 -15.19
CA GLU A 117 -39.01 10.48 -14.34
C GLU A 117 -38.66 10.63 -12.86
N TRP A 118 -37.53 10.07 -12.41
CA TRP A 118 -37.05 10.21 -11.04
C TRP A 118 -36.87 11.68 -10.62
N ILE A 119 -36.32 12.54 -11.49
CA ILE A 119 -36.21 13.99 -11.19
C ILE A 119 -37.58 14.60 -10.90
N LYS A 120 -38.60 14.25 -11.68
CA LYS A 120 -39.95 14.80 -11.50
C LYS A 120 -40.61 14.34 -10.20
N GLU A 121 -40.22 13.18 -9.66
CA GLU A 121 -40.71 12.68 -8.36
C GLU A 121 -40.02 13.35 -7.17
N GLN A 122 -38.88 14.03 -7.40
CA GLN A 122 -38.12 14.75 -6.36
C GLN A 122 -38.44 16.25 -6.30
N GLU A 123 -39.18 16.79 -7.27
CA GLU A 123 -39.78 18.14 -7.23
C GLU A 123 -41.14 18.13 -6.50
#